data_AF-A0A8S1DRD0-F1
#
_entry.id   AF-A0A8S1DRD0-F1
#
_cell.length_a   1.000
_cell.length_b   1.000
_cell.length_c   1.000
_cell.angle_alpha   90.00
_cell.angle_beta   90.00
_cell.angle_gamma   90.00
#
_symmetry.space_group_name_H-M   'P 1'
#
loop_
_entity.id
_entity.type
_entity.pdbx_description
1 polymer ?
#
loop_
_entity_poly.entity_id
_entity_poly.type
_entity_poly.pdbx_seq_one_letter_code
_entity_poly.pdbx_strand_id
1 'polypeptide(L)'
;MFLKSSNAMSPFYVAIFLNGLLCVANAINFTTVYEWNSFDFIWPSGADNSKGEIEQKFNPDYVYPRYMAVFGQRLFLSLDTGIPATLVWLPTSGTLTAPPKLAPFPSWDLHKKDNCDTIQWAKGLQADTDGRLWVLDNGSSDCSSKLWIFDLANNDTTERVHQFPDAVISHSFGGRRMYEVVLDKSPDDDLAFIADYNSQHIIVYSRKNDKSWTVKTPGRSWFSLAVSPNREARQLYLKRYSSKELYSVSVSELKNEGGSAAVKLVGEFAEFPFKMEIDSANVLYAAFYRKTHLTKWNISEPFREQHVYEAGYLDSNWPFTFAFDSNDTLWLTSAQDIIVSSIHPQPFLRLNHKE
;
A
#
# COMPACT_ATOMS: atom_id res chain seq x y z
N MET A 1 -77.32 40.61 18.52
CA MET A 1 -76.01 41.29 18.66
C MET A 1 -75.36 40.76 19.94
N PHE A 2 -74.05 40.48 19.91
CA PHE A 2 -73.19 39.90 20.97
C PHE A 2 -73.02 38.37 21.06
N LEU A 3 -71.87 37.94 20.51
CA LEU A 3 -70.81 37.05 21.05
C LEU A 3 -71.19 35.80 21.85
N LYS A 4 -70.66 34.65 21.39
CA LYS A 4 -69.77 33.83 22.24
C LYS A 4 -68.85 32.95 21.40
N SER A 5 -67.57 33.13 21.66
CA SER A 5 -66.42 32.34 21.24
C SER A 5 -66.46 30.92 21.82
N SER A 6 -66.01 29.93 21.05
CA SER A 6 -65.39 28.72 21.62
C SER A 6 -64.10 28.40 20.87
N ASN A 7 -63.00 28.44 21.61
CA ASN A 7 -61.69 27.98 21.21
C ASN A 7 -61.71 26.45 21.11
N ALA A 8 -61.31 25.91 19.96
CA ALA A 8 -60.84 24.53 19.85
C ALA A 8 -59.37 24.57 19.44
N MET A 9 -58.48 24.25 20.37
CA MET A 9 -57.06 24.02 20.11
C MET A 9 -56.92 22.81 19.19
N SER A 10 -56.30 23.00 18.03
CA SER A 10 -55.78 21.92 17.19
C SER A 10 -54.50 21.36 17.82
N PRO A 11 -54.32 20.02 17.92
CA PRO A 11 -53.05 19.46 18.32
C PRO A 11 -52.05 19.61 17.17
N PHE A 12 -50.99 20.38 17.39
CA PHE A 12 -49.80 20.38 16.54
C PHE A 12 -49.15 18.99 16.60
N TYR A 13 -49.38 18.17 15.58
CA TYR A 13 -48.53 17.01 15.32
C TYR A 13 -47.19 17.52 14.78
N VAL A 14 -46.17 17.56 15.64
CA VAL A 14 -44.78 17.68 15.19
C VAL A 14 -44.42 16.34 14.55
N ALA A 15 -44.53 16.26 13.23
CA ALA A 15 -43.96 15.16 12.47
C ALA A 15 -42.44 15.33 12.46
N ILE A 16 -41.75 14.63 13.37
CA ILE A 16 -40.30 14.45 13.28
C ILE A 16 -40.07 13.55 12.06
N PHE A 17 -39.71 14.15 10.92
CA PHE A 17 -39.15 13.41 9.80
C PHE A 17 -37.76 12.93 10.20
N LEU A 18 -37.68 11.74 10.79
CA LEU A 18 -36.46 10.94 10.80
C LEU A 18 -36.20 10.50 9.35
N ASN A 19 -35.67 11.41 8.52
CA ASN A 19 -34.93 11.02 7.31
C ASN A 19 -33.55 10.53 7.74
N GLY A 20 -33.54 9.44 8.51
CA GLY A 20 -32.36 8.59 8.63
C GLY A 20 -32.23 7.85 7.31
N LEU A 21 -31.55 8.46 6.34
CA LEU A 21 -30.98 7.68 5.24
C LEU A 21 -30.01 6.69 5.89
N LEU A 22 -30.45 5.45 6.05
CA LEU A 22 -29.55 4.33 6.26
C LEU A 22 -28.67 4.26 5.00
N CYS A 23 -27.49 4.84 5.08
CA CYS A 23 -26.39 4.46 4.21
C CYS A 23 -26.05 3.03 4.60
N VAL A 24 -26.65 2.05 3.92
CA VAL A 24 -26.21 0.66 4.01
C VAL A 24 -24.88 0.61 3.26
N ALA A 25 -23.79 0.89 3.98
CA ALA A 25 -22.46 0.54 3.50
C ALA A 25 -22.44 -0.99 3.41
N ASN A 26 -22.60 -1.53 2.19
CA ASN A 26 -22.40 -2.95 1.96
C ASN A 26 -20.93 -3.26 2.28
N ALA A 27 -20.71 -4.04 3.33
CA ALA A 27 -19.41 -4.56 3.67
C ALA A 27 -18.90 -5.42 2.50
N ILE A 28 -17.63 -5.25 2.15
CA ILE A 28 -16.86 -6.06 1.23
C ILE A 28 -16.71 -7.43 1.89
N ASN A 29 -17.20 -8.45 1.21
CA ASN A 29 -16.94 -9.84 1.59
C ASN A 29 -15.60 -10.26 1.00
N PHE A 30 -14.69 -10.69 1.86
CA PHE A 30 -13.42 -11.25 1.43
C PHE A 30 -13.56 -12.73 1.11
N THR A 31 -12.81 -13.19 0.11
CA THR A 31 -12.72 -14.60 -0.29
C THR A 31 -11.30 -15.07 -0.09
N THR A 32 -11.08 -16.07 0.75
CA THR A 32 -9.74 -16.65 0.88
C THR A 32 -9.35 -17.31 -0.44
N VAL A 33 -8.22 -16.88 -1.02
CA VAL A 33 -7.67 -17.49 -2.24
C VAL A 33 -6.62 -18.51 -1.88
N TYR A 34 -5.78 -18.21 -0.90
CA TYR A 34 -4.78 -19.14 -0.39
C TYR A 34 -4.65 -19.05 1.13
N GLU A 35 -4.43 -20.18 1.77
CA GLU A 35 -4.22 -20.32 3.21
C GLU A 35 -3.04 -21.25 3.44
N TRP A 36 -2.02 -20.82 4.17
CA TRP A 36 -0.85 -21.64 4.46
C TRP A 36 -0.80 -22.01 5.93
N ASN A 37 -0.62 -23.30 6.20
CA ASN A 37 -0.18 -23.74 7.53
C ASN A 37 1.32 -23.46 7.74
N SER A 38 2.10 -23.52 6.66
CA SER A 38 3.52 -23.19 6.65
C SER A 38 3.95 -22.79 5.24
N PHE A 39 4.89 -21.86 5.16
CA PHE A 39 5.49 -21.46 3.89
C PHE A 39 6.60 -22.42 3.49
N ASP A 40 6.77 -22.63 2.19
CA ASP A 40 7.90 -23.34 1.60
C ASP A 40 8.26 -22.71 0.26
N PHE A 41 9.50 -22.86 -0.16
CA PHE A 41 10.02 -22.32 -1.40
C PHE A 41 10.01 -23.34 -2.53
N ILE A 42 9.96 -22.82 -3.76
CA ILE A 42 10.41 -23.58 -4.93
C ILE A 42 11.93 -23.58 -4.92
N TRP A 43 12.50 -24.63 -4.33
CA TRP A 43 13.94 -24.81 -4.21
C TRP A 43 14.63 -25.04 -5.58
N PRO A 44 15.89 -24.62 -5.75
CA PRO A 44 16.66 -24.90 -6.96
C PRO A 44 16.69 -26.41 -7.24
N SER A 45 16.61 -26.81 -8.51
CA SER A 45 16.77 -28.20 -8.92
C SER A 45 18.26 -28.54 -9.11
N GLY A 46 18.75 -29.58 -8.42
CA GLY A 46 20.12 -30.10 -8.59
C GLY A 46 20.84 -30.41 -7.28
N ALA A 47 21.97 -31.12 -7.39
CA ALA A 47 22.93 -31.37 -6.31
C ALA A 47 23.86 -30.16 -6.11
N ASP A 48 23.29 -28.95 -6.11
CA ASP A 48 24.05 -27.76 -5.79
C ASP A 48 24.19 -27.72 -4.26
N ASN A 49 25.44 -27.71 -3.77
CA ASN A 49 25.73 -27.69 -2.34
C ASN A 49 25.09 -26.46 -1.66
N SER A 50 24.81 -25.41 -2.44
CA SER A 50 24.08 -24.21 -2.01
C SER A 50 22.65 -24.51 -1.54
N LYS A 51 21.94 -25.48 -2.14
CA LYS A 51 20.55 -25.81 -1.76
C LYS A 51 20.46 -26.25 -0.30
N GLY A 52 21.28 -27.22 0.09
CA GLY A 52 21.26 -27.75 1.45
C GLY A 52 21.58 -26.68 2.49
N GLU A 53 22.51 -25.78 2.18
CA GLU A 53 22.90 -24.69 3.08
C GLU A 53 21.82 -23.59 3.21
N ILE A 54 21.14 -23.26 2.11
CA ILE A 54 20.07 -22.26 2.09
C ILE A 54 18.82 -22.83 2.78
N GLU A 55 18.47 -24.09 2.49
CA GLU A 55 17.32 -24.79 3.07
C GLU A 55 17.48 -25.00 4.58
N GLN A 56 18.68 -25.34 5.06
CA GLN A 56 18.93 -25.48 6.51
C GLN A 56 18.76 -24.18 7.31
N LYS A 57 18.91 -23.02 6.66
CA LYS A 57 18.72 -21.70 7.29
C LYS A 57 17.27 -21.22 7.23
N PHE A 58 16.43 -21.88 6.45
CA PHE A 58 15.03 -21.53 6.33
C PHE A 58 14.24 -22.05 7.53
N ASN A 59 13.55 -21.14 8.20
CA ASN A 59 12.54 -21.50 9.19
C ASN A 59 11.16 -21.07 8.66
N PRO A 60 10.26 -22.03 8.36
CA PRO A 60 8.94 -21.73 7.80
C PRO A 60 8.03 -20.96 8.76
N ASP A 61 8.32 -20.96 10.07
CA ASP A 61 7.52 -20.25 11.08
C ASP A 61 7.78 -18.73 11.11
N TYR A 62 8.88 -18.28 10.48
CA TYR A 62 9.33 -16.88 10.49
C TYR A 62 9.28 -16.25 9.09
N VAL A 63 8.22 -16.55 8.33
CA VAL A 63 7.94 -15.90 7.05
C VAL A 63 6.84 -14.87 7.23
N TYR A 64 7.21 -13.59 7.16
CA TYR A 64 6.27 -12.48 7.32
C TYR A 64 6.22 -11.64 6.05
N PRO A 65 5.14 -11.74 5.26
CA PRO A 65 4.86 -10.79 4.20
C PRO A 65 4.78 -9.36 4.75
N ARG A 66 5.44 -8.41 4.08
CA ARG A 66 5.50 -7.00 4.49
C ARG A 66 4.79 -6.07 3.52
N TYR A 67 5.01 -6.27 2.23
CA TYR A 67 4.39 -5.52 1.15
C TYR A 67 4.00 -6.48 0.04
N MET A 68 3.04 -6.06 -0.78
CA MET A 68 2.55 -6.85 -1.88
C MET A 68 2.31 -5.97 -3.10
N ALA A 69 2.41 -6.57 -4.27
CA ALA A 69 2.02 -5.97 -5.54
C ALA A 69 1.38 -7.04 -6.41
N VAL A 70 0.43 -6.66 -7.26
CA VAL A 70 -0.29 -7.61 -8.12
C VAL A 70 -0.21 -7.12 -9.55
N PHE A 71 0.18 -8.01 -10.46
CA PHE A 71 0.19 -7.71 -11.88
C PHE A 71 -0.12 -8.96 -12.71
N GLY A 72 -1.13 -8.85 -13.57
CA GLY A 72 -1.65 -9.98 -14.33
C GLY A 72 -2.08 -11.11 -13.41
N GLN A 73 -1.55 -12.31 -13.64
CA GLN A 73 -1.85 -13.51 -12.84
C GLN A 73 -0.80 -13.80 -11.76
N ARG A 74 -0.11 -12.76 -11.28
CA ARG A 74 1.00 -12.89 -10.33
C ARG A 74 0.83 -11.95 -9.15
N LEU A 75 1.00 -12.51 -7.96
CA LEU A 75 1.11 -11.80 -6.70
C LEU A 75 2.57 -11.80 -6.28
N PHE A 76 3.13 -10.63 -6.08
CA PHE A 76 4.48 -10.43 -5.56
C PHE A 76 4.41 -10.09 -4.08
N LEU A 77 5.32 -10.67 -3.30
CA LEU A 77 5.45 -10.41 -1.87
C LEU A 77 6.87 -10.02 -1.55
N SER A 78 7.02 -9.00 -0.70
CA SER A 78 8.26 -8.76 0.00
C SER A 78 8.17 -9.42 1.36
N LEU A 79 9.25 -10.03 1.79
CA LEU A 79 9.36 -10.76 3.04
C LEU A 79 10.44 -10.10 3.91
N ASP A 80 10.42 -10.39 5.21
CA ASP A 80 11.45 -9.91 6.13
C ASP A 80 12.87 -10.35 5.76
N THR A 81 13.88 -9.74 6.36
CA THR A 81 15.26 -10.22 6.25
C THR A 81 15.49 -11.47 7.10
N GLY A 82 16.58 -12.20 6.85
CA GLY A 82 16.93 -13.41 7.59
C GLY A 82 16.36 -14.71 6.99
N ILE A 83 15.62 -14.61 5.89
CA ILE A 83 15.16 -15.73 5.07
C ILE A 83 15.93 -15.80 3.74
N PRO A 84 15.88 -16.94 3.02
CA PRO A 84 16.62 -17.15 1.77
C PRO A 84 16.39 -16.16 0.63
N ALA A 85 15.16 -15.70 0.45
CA ALA A 85 14.79 -14.78 -0.61
C ALA A 85 13.75 -13.79 -0.10
N THR A 86 14.01 -12.49 -0.25
CA THR A 86 13.16 -11.43 0.31
C THR A 86 12.11 -10.92 -0.67
N LEU A 87 12.22 -11.27 -1.94
CA LEU A 87 11.25 -10.95 -3.00
C LEU A 87 10.81 -12.26 -3.66
N VAL A 88 9.51 -12.53 -3.60
CA VAL A 88 8.92 -13.75 -4.13
C VAL A 88 7.66 -13.43 -4.93
N TRP A 89 7.20 -14.40 -5.70
CA TRP A 89 5.91 -14.34 -6.35
C TRP A 89 5.15 -15.66 -6.26
N LEU A 90 3.84 -15.56 -6.45
CA LEU A 90 2.87 -16.65 -6.46
C LEU A 90 1.88 -16.45 -7.61
N PRO A 91 1.39 -17.52 -8.24
CA PRO A 91 0.27 -17.39 -9.16
C PRO A 91 -0.98 -16.91 -8.41
N THR A 92 -1.86 -16.16 -9.08
CA THR A 92 -3.16 -15.74 -8.52
C THR A 92 -4.35 -16.50 -9.11
N SER A 93 -4.10 -17.37 -10.09
CA SER A 93 -5.10 -18.15 -10.80
C SER A 93 -4.59 -19.56 -11.08
N GLY A 94 -5.52 -20.47 -11.38
CA GLY A 94 -5.25 -21.88 -11.66
C GLY A 94 -5.92 -22.82 -10.65
N THR A 95 -6.20 -24.05 -11.06
CA THR A 95 -6.70 -25.11 -10.19
C THR A 95 -5.58 -25.57 -9.26
N LEU A 96 -5.43 -24.89 -8.14
CA LEU A 96 -4.47 -25.23 -7.11
C LEU A 96 -5.14 -26.18 -6.11
N THR A 97 -4.66 -27.42 -6.08
CA THR A 97 -5.10 -28.44 -5.11
C THR A 97 -4.46 -28.25 -3.74
N ALA A 98 -3.50 -27.34 -3.62
CA ALA A 98 -2.78 -26.98 -2.41
C ALA A 98 -2.24 -25.55 -2.54
N PRO A 99 -1.92 -24.87 -1.41
CA PRO A 99 -1.31 -23.54 -1.43
C PRO A 99 0.01 -23.54 -2.23
N PRO A 100 0.25 -22.55 -3.11
CA PRO A 100 1.45 -22.54 -3.92
C PRO A 100 2.71 -22.29 -3.09
N LYS A 101 3.83 -22.89 -3.50
CA LYS A 101 5.15 -22.60 -2.91
C LYS A 101 5.66 -21.23 -3.38
N LEU A 102 6.42 -20.55 -2.52
CA LEU A 102 7.03 -19.25 -2.80
C LEU A 102 8.10 -19.38 -3.89
N ALA A 103 7.95 -18.66 -4.99
CA ALA A 103 8.95 -18.62 -6.06
C ALA A 103 9.82 -17.36 -5.90
N PRO A 104 11.14 -17.47 -5.67
CA PRO A 104 12.02 -16.30 -5.65
C PRO A 104 11.98 -15.55 -6.97
N PHE A 105 11.90 -14.23 -6.90
CA PHE A 105 11.81 -13.39 -8.09
C PHE A 105 13.07 -12.52 -8.27
N PRO A 106 13.57 -12.36 -9.51
CA PRO A 106 13.18 -13.12 -10.72
C PRO A 106 13.73 -14.56 -10.69
N SER A 107 14.76 -14.81 -9.89
CA SER A 107 15.34 -16.12 -9.66
C SER A 107 16.17 -16.12 -8.36
N TRP A 108 16.60 -17.30 -7.91
CA TRP A 108 17.51 -17.45 -6.76
C TRP A 108 18.82 -16.66 -6.90
N ASP A 109 19.31 -16.43 -8.12
CA ASP A 109 20.58 -15.74 -8.33
C ASP A 109 20.56 -14.29 -7.83
N LEU A 110 19.38 -13.67 -7.77
CA LEU A 110 19.22 -12.29 -7.30
C LEU A 110 19.02 -12.18 -5.77
N HIS A 111 19.19 -13.27 -5.02
CA HIS A 111 19.06 -13.30 -3.56
C HIS A 111 20.37 -13.71 -2.86
N LYS A 112 21.51 -13.54 -3.53
CA LYS A 112 22.84 -13.85 -2.97
C LYS A 112 23.19 -12.82 -1.90
N LYS A 113 23.12 -13.24 -0.64
CA LYS A 113 23.48 -12.39 0.50
C LYS A 113 24.91 -11.85 0.36
N ASP A 114 25.10 -10.59 0.74
CA ASP A 114 26.38 -9.87 0.76
C ASP A 114 26.99 -9.63 -0.65
N ASN A 115 26.28 -10.00 -1.72
CA ASN A 115 26.58 -9.57 -3.07
C ASN A 115 25.82 -8.28 -3.38
N CYS A 116 26.51 -7.14 -3.41
CA CYS A 116 25.86 -5.85 -3.62
C CYS A 116 25.21 -5.66 -5.00
N ASP A 117 25.46 -6.55 -5.96
CA ASP A 117 24.80 -6.56 -7.26
C ASP A 117 23.45 -7.31 -7.24
N THR A 118 23.01 -7.81 -6.09
CA THR A 118 21.72 -8.50 -5.93
C THR A 118 20.83 -7.83 -4.88
N ILE A 119 19.58 -8.26 -4.79
CA ILE A 119 18.64 -7.77 -3.77
C ILE A 119 19.11 -8.24 -2.40
N GLN A 120 19.25 -7.29 -1.47
CA GLN A 120 19.63 -7.61 -0.09
C GLN A 120 18.42 -7.68 0.83
N TRP A 121 17.50 -6.71 0.70
CA TRP A 121 16.28 -6.67 1.49
C TRP A 121 15.17 -5.89 0.78
N ALA A 122 14.32 -6.62 0.04
CA ALA A 122 13.10 -6.06 -0.53
C ALA A 122 12.12 -5.69 0.59
N LYS A 123 11.74 -4.43 0.67
CA LYS A 123 10.84 -3.93 1.72
C LYS A 123 9.77 -2.97 1.22
N GLY A 124 9.67 -2.68 -0.06
CA GLY A 124 8.56 -1.90 -0.61
C GLY A 124 8.31 -2.35 -2.03
N LEU A 125 7.04 -2.56 -2.38
CA LEU A 125 6.62 -3.04 -3.68
C LEU A 125 5.51 -2.17 -4.22
N GLN A 126 5.60 -1.84 -5.51
CA GLN A 126 4.48 -1.32 -6.27
C GLN A 126 4.55 -1.87 -7.69
N ALA A 127 3.45 -2.42 -8.19
CA ALA A 127 3.29 -2.69 -9.61
C ALA A 127 2.57 -1.50 -10.27
N ASP A 128 2.99 -1.16 -11.48
CA ASP A 128 2.35 -0.07 -12.22
C ASP A 128 1.61 -0.56 -13.47
N THR A 129 0.85 0.35 -14.07
CA THR A 129 -0.04 0.06 -15.19
C THR A 129 0.68 -0.33 -16.49
N ASP A 130 1.99 -0.08 -16.61
CA ASP A 130 2.77 -0.47 -17.79
C ASP A 130 3.37 -1.87 -17.62
N GLY A 131 3.12 -2.52 -16.49
CA GLY A 131 3.70 -3.81 -16.16
C GLY A 131 5.13 -3.71 -15.69
N ARG A 132 5.44 -2.69 -14.86
CA ARG A 132 6.72 -2.65 -14.14
C ARG A 132 6.52 -2.93 -12.67
N LEU A 133 7.43 -3.72 -12.09
CA LEU A 133 7.53 -3.93 -10.65
C LEU A 133 8.65 -3.06 -10.08
N TRP A 134 8.29 -2.19 -9.16
CA TRP A 134 9.20 -1.31 -8.45
C TRP A 134 9.48 -1.89 -7.07
N VAL A 135 10.75 -2.14 -6.77
CA VAL A 135 11.18 -2.79 -5.54
C VAL A 135 12.19 -1.94 -4.80
N LEU A 136 11.84 -1.52 -3.60
CA LEU A 136 12.77 -0.90 -2.66
C LEU A 136 13.64 -1.95 -1.99
N ASP A 137 14.93 -1.95 -2.31
CA ASP A 137 15.97 -2.71 -1.65
C ASP A 137 16.66 -1.81 -0.62
N ASN A 138 16.51 -2.11 0.68
CA ASN A 138 17.17 -1.34 1.75
C ASN A 138 18.67 -1.67 1.89
N GLY A 139 19.20 -2.61 1.12
CA GLY A 139 20.60 -2.99 1.21
C GLY A 139 20.96 -3.78 2.48
N SER A 140 22.25 -3.88 2.77
CA SER A 140 22.85 -4.56 3.95
C SER A 140 23.98 -3.72 4.53
N SER A 141 24.64 -4.05 5.65
CA SER A 141 25.76 -3.25 6.21
C SER A 141 26.76 -2.73 5.16
N ASP A 142 27.02 -3.53 4.12
CA ASP A 142 28.04 -3.28 3.10
C ASP A 142 27.46 -2.88 1.72
N CYS A 143 26.16 -3.07 1.48
CA CYS A 143 25.51 -2.75 0.21
C CYS A 143 24.48 -1.61 0.29
N SER A 144 24.65 -0.59 -0.55
CA SER A 144 23.76 0.58 -0.63
C SER A 144 22.31 0.21 -0.94
N SER A 145 21.39 1.06 -0.47
CA SER A 145 19.99 1.00 -0.84
C SER A 145 19.80 1.21 -2.34
N LYS A 146 18.88 0.47 -2.95
CA LYS A 146 18.57 0.56 -4.38
C LYS A 146 17.07 0.56 -4.64
N LEU A 147 16.69 1.09 -5.80
CA LEU A 147 15.37 0.91 -6.38
C LEU A 147 15.53 0.07 -7.65
N TRP A 148 14.98 -1.15 -7.60
CA TRP A 148 14.93 -2.04 -8.74
C TRP A 148 13.63 -1.82 -9.51
N ILE A 149 13.72 -1.80 -10.83
CA ILE A 149 12.56 -1.75 -11.73
C ILE A 149 12.67 -2.95 -12.67
N PHE A 150 11.71 -3.86 -12.55
CA PHE A 150 11.60 -5.04 -13.42
C PHE A 150 10.49 -4.84 -14.45
N ASP A 151 10.75 -5.19 -15.70
CA ASP A 151 9.76 -5.22 -16.75
C ASP A 151 9.00 -6.55 -16.72
N LEU A 152 7.83 -6.55 -16.07
CA LEU A 152 6.95 -7.72 -15.97
C LEU A 152 6.23 -8.04 -17.27
N ALA A 153 6.15 -7.09 -18.21
CA ALA A 153 5.51 -7.27 -19.51
C ALA A 153 6.45 -7.97 -20.50
N ASN A 154 7.76 -7.77 -20.37
CA ASN A 154 8.77 -8.31 -21.26
C ASN A 154 9.80 -9.19 -20.51
N ASN A 155 9.39 -10.44 -20.26
CA ASN A 155 10.24 -11.52 -19.74
C ASN A 155 10.90 -11.26 -18.38
N ASP A 156 10.29 -10.45 -17.51
CA ASP A 156 10.80 -10.16 -16.15
C ASP A 156 12.23 -9.61 -16.14
N THR A 157 12.61 -8.89 -17.20
CA THR A 157 13.97 -8.35 -17.33
C THR A 157 14.19 -7.20 -16.35
N THR A 158 15.42 -7.04 -15.89
CA THR A 158 15.79 -5.85 -15.09
C THR A 158 15.85 -4.66 -16.02
N GLU A 159 14.84 -3.79 -15.94
CA GLU A 159 14.81 -2.54 -16.70
C GLU A 159 15.84 -1.56 -16.13
N ARG A 160 15.94 -1.49 -14.79
CA ARG A 160 16.80 -0.54 -14.11
C ARG A 160 17.16 -0.94 -12.68
N VAL A 161 18.35 -0.50 -12.25
CA VAL A 161 18.78 -0.52 -10.86
C VAL A 161 19.32 0.86 -10.51
N HIS A 162 18.54 1.66 -9.77
CA HIS A 162 18.98 2.95 -9.28
C HIS A 162 19.60 2.79 -7.90
N GLN A 163 20.90 3.05 -7.76
CA GLN A 163 21.55 3.12 -6.46
C GLN A 163 21.31 4.50 -5.84
N PHE A 164 20.71 4.55 -4.66
CA PHE A 164 20.50 5.83 -3.99
C PHE A 164 21.85 6.41 -3.51
N PRO A 165 22.13 7.70 -3.79
CA PRO A 165 23.29 8.37 -3.21
C PRO A 165 23.18 8.48 -1.68
N ASP A 166 24.32 8.43 -0.98
CA ASP A 166 24.36 8.57 0.49
C ASP A 166 23.75 9.89 0.99
N ALA A 167 23.79 10.94 0.16
CA ALA A 167 23.16 12.23 0.45
C ALA A 167 21.62 12.17 0.47
N VAL A 168 21.02 11.18 -0.19
CA VAL A 168 19.57 10.92 -0.20
C VAL A 168 19.20 10.00 0.95
N ILE A 169 19.89 8.87 1.07
CA ILE A 169 19.70 7.94 2.18
C ILE A 169 21.05 7.35 2.59
N SER A 170 21.40 7.54 3.85
CA SER A 170 22.69 7.08 4.37
C SER A 170 22.77 5.57 4.29
N HIS A 171 23.88 5.04 3.79
CA HIS A 171 24.22 3.62 3.85
C HIS A 171 24.53 3.08 5.27
N SER A 172 24.29 3.81 6.35
CA SER A 172 24.48 3.26 7.71
C SER A 172 23.25 2.48 8.20
N PHE A 173 23.42 1.42 8.98
CA PHE A 173 22.28 0.64 9.52
C PHE A 173 21.30 1.52 10.33
N GLY A 174 21.82 2.54 11.02
CA GLY A 174 21.01 3.52 11.76
C GLY A 174 20.28 4.55 10.88
N GLY A 175 20.65 4.67 9.60
CA GLY A 175 20.11 5.64 8.64
C GLY A 175 19.19 5.05 7.57
N ARG A 176 19.17 3.73 7.36
CA ARG A 176 18.41 3.09 6.26
C ARG A 176 17.05 2.61 6.69
N ARG A 177 16.02 3.39 6.38
CA ARG A 177 14.67 3.06 6.80
C ARG A 177 13.62 3.47 5.76
N MET A 178 13.84 3.10 4.48
CA MET A 178 12.76 3.18 3.50
C MET A 178 11.68 2.15 3.89
N TYR A 179 10.41 2.52 3.80
CA TYR A 179 9.29 1.63 4.14
C TYR A 179 8.41 1.36 2.93
N GLU A 180 7.82 2.40 2.36
CA GLU A 180 6.84 2.25 1.28
C GLU A 180 7.28 3.04 0.06
N VAL A 181 6.95 2.53 -1.12
CA VAL A 181 7.05 3.24 -2.39
C VAL A 181 5.64 3.36 -2.97
N VAL A 182 5.27 4.57 -3.41
CA VAL A 182 4.07 4.80 -4.22
C VAL A 182 4.45 5.54 -5.49
N LEU A 183 3.70 5.30 -6.57
CA LEU A 183 4.08 5.74 -7.90
C LEU A 183 3.13 6.80 -8.43
N ASP A 184 3.68 7.91 -8.87
CA ASP A 184 2.98 8.99 -9.54
C ASP A 184 3.24 8.94 -11.04
N LYS A 185 2.33 8.30 -11.78
CA LYS A 185 2.42 8.17 -13.23
C LYS A 185 1.95 9.43 -13.92
N SER A 186 2.83 10.12 -14.64
CA SER A 186 2.45 11.30 -15.42
C SER A 186 2.96 11.20 -16.86
N PRO A 187 2.34 11.91 -17.81
CA PRO A 187 2.85 11.95 -19.19
C PRO A 187 4.30 12.45 -19.30
N ASP A 188 4.75 13.26 -18.34
CA ASP A 188 6.07 13.89 -18.38
C ASP A 188 7.18 13.02 -17.78
N ASP A 189 6.87 12.34 -16.67
CA ASP A 189 7.79 11.50 -15.88
C ASP A 189 7.01 10.56 -14.95
N ASP A 190 7.58 9.38 -14.71
CA ASP A 190 7.11 8.46 -13.67
C ASP A 190 7.93 8.72 -12.40
N LEU A 191 7.27 9.24 -11.38
CA LEU A 191 7.90 9.51 -10.09
C LEU A 191 7.60 8.40 -9.09
N ALA A 192 8.58 8.10 -8.25
CA ALA A 192 8.39 7.29 -7.06
C ALA A 192 8.54 8.16 -5.81
N PHE A 193 7.56 8.10 -4.91
CA PHE A 193 7.63 8.71 -3.59
C PHE A 193 7.88 7.63 -2.55
N ILE A 194 8.88 7.84 -1.72
CA ILE A 194 9.38 6.84 -0.79
C ILE A 194 9.33 7.40 0.63
N ALA A 195 8.69 6.64 1.52
CA ALA A 195 8.63 6.97 2.94
C ALA A 195 9.94 6.56 3.61
N ASP A 196 10.59 7.52 4.26
CA ASP A 196 11.75 7.28 5.11
C ASP A 196 11.41 7.52 6.58
N TYR A 197 11.51 6.44 7.36
CA TYR A 197 11.18 6.48 8.77
C TYR A 197 12.32 7.07 9.58
N ASN A 198 11.99 7.88 10.59
CA ASN A 198 12.94 8.60 11.42
C ASN A 198 13.69 9.74 10.69
N SER A 199 13.17 10.22 9.56
CA SER A 199 13.63 11.45 8.90
C SER A 199 12.51 12.47 8.74
N GLN A 200 12.88 13.70 8.36
CA GLN A 200 11.95 14.81 8.10
C GLN A 200 11.80 15.09 6.61
N HIS A 201 11.91 14.05 5.78
CA HIS A 201 11.84 14.20 4.34
C HIS A 201 11.05 13.07 3.69
N ILE A 202 10.63 13.33 2.46
CA ILE A 202 10.16 12.32 1.51
C ILE A 202 11.27 12.16 0.47
N ILE A 203 11.63 10.91 0.16
CA ILE A 203 12.54 10.63 -0.94
C ILE A 203 11.72 10.60 -2.23
N VAL A 204 12.22 11.27 -3.26
CA VAL A 204 11.62 11.28 -4.60
C VAL A 204 12.62 10.70 -5.57
N TYR A 205 12.14 9.88 -6.49
CA TYR A 205 12.92 9.38 -7.61
C TYR A 205 12.20 9.66 -8.93
N SER A 206 12.96 10.14 -9.92
CA SER A 206 12.55 10.42 -11.30
C SER A 206 13.07 9.31 -12.20
N ARG A 207 12.16 8.56 -12.83
CA ARG A 207 12.57 7.54 -13.80
C ARG A 207 13.15 8.16 -15.07
N LYS A 208 12.57 9.24 -15.56
CA LYS A 208 13.05 9.92 -16.78
C LYS A 208 14.50 10.36 -16.67
N ASN A 209 14.89 10.91 -15.52
CA ASN A 209 16.22 11.47 -15.30
C ASN A 209 17.17 10.53 -14.56
N ASP A 210 16.69 9.37 -14.12
CA ASP A 210 17.44 8.42 -13.27
C ASP A 210 18.05 9.07 -12.04
N LYS A 211 17.23 9.85 -11.32
CA LYS A 211 17.72 10.73 -10.28
C LYS A 211 16.81 10.72 -9.08
N SER A 212 17.42 10.71 -7.89
CA SER A 212 16.71 10.80 -6.62
C SER A 212 17.14 12.02 -5.81
N TRP A 213 16.22 12.58 -5.04
CA TRP A 213 16.46 13.67 -4.10
C TRP A 213 15.57 13.54 -2.88
N THR A 214 15.78 14.39 -1.88
CA THR A 214 14.91 14.52 -0.72
C THR A 214 14.15 15.84 -0.77
N VAL A 215 12.93 15.84 -0.25
CA VAL A 215 12.14 17.05 -0.04
C VAL A 215 11.79 17.14 1.43
N LYS A 216 12.17 18.25 2.07
CA LYS A 216 11.94 18.46 3.50
C LYS A 216 10.45 18.72 3.77
N THR A 217 9.93 18.08 4.80
CA THR A 217 8.53 18.25 5.24
C THR A 217 8.49 18.59 6.74
N PRO A 218 7.53 19.37 7.23
CA PRO A 218 7.27 19.48 8.65
C PRO A 218 6.75 18.13 9.19
N GLY A 219 7.38 17.61 10.23
CA GLY A 219 7.09 16.28 10.77
C GLY A 219 8.25 15.31 10.57
N ARG A 220 8.17 14.15 11.23
CA ARG A 220 9.18 13.09 11.16
C ARG A 220 8.49 11.74 11.02
N SER A 221 9.18 10.77 10.42
CA SER A 221 8.79 9.36 10.42
C SER A 221 7.52 9.07 9.64
N TRP A 222 7.50 9.50 8.37
CA TRP A 222 6.51 9.02 7.41
C TRP A 222 6.64 7.50 7.26
N PHE A 223 5.50 6.83 7.26
CA PHE A 223 5.44 5.37 7.32
C PHE A 223 4.57 4.79 6.21
N SER A 224 3.43 5.41 5.94
CA SER A 224 2.58 5.03 4.82
C SER A 224 2.18 6.24 3.97
N LEU A 225 2.09 6.01 2.67
CA LEU A 225 1.85 6.96 1.60
C LEU A 225 0.70 6.45 0.73
N ALA A 226 -0.06 7.36 0.14
CA ALA A 226 -0.98 7.02 -0.94
C ALA A 226 -1.11 8.23 -1.89
N VAL A 227 -1.01 8.02 -3.20
CA VAL A 227 -1.07 9.11 -4.18
C VAL A 227 -2.45 9.15 -4.83
N SER A 228 -3.04 10.34 -4.90
CA SER A 228 -4.35 10.52 -5.56
C SER A 228 -4.24 10.29 -7.07
N PRO A 229 -5.20 9.61 -7.71
CA PRO A 229 -5.20 9.39 -9.15
C PRO A 229 -5.59 10.64 -9.96
N ASN A 230 -6.21 11.65 -9.34
CA ASN A 230 -6.71 12.84 -10.03
C ASN A 230 -5.60 13.55 -10.83
N ARG A 231 -5.82 13.80 -12.12
CA ARG A 231 -4.80 14.35 -13.02
C ARG A 231 -4.54 15.84 -12.79
N GLU A 232 -5.47 16.55 -12.16
CA GLU A 232 -5.32 17.96 -11.81
C GLU A 232 -5.12 18.08 -10.28
N ALA A 233 -4.01 18.70 -9.87
CA ALA A 233 -3.65 18.94 -8.47
C ALA A 233 -3.45 17.67 -7.60
N ARG A 234 -2.65 16.71 -8.09
CA ARG A 234 -2.30 15.48 -7.34
C ARG A 234 -1.80 15.77 -5.93
N GLN A 235 -2.35 15.02 -4.99
CA GLN A 235 -1.96 15.00 -3.59
C GLN A 235 -1.29 13.68 -3.25
N LEU A 236 -0.22 13.76 -2.47
CA LEU A 236 0.34 12.61 -1.77
C LEU A 236 -0.18 12.66 -0.33
N TYR A 237 -0.96 11.66 0.05
CA TYR A 237 -1.43 11.47 1.42
C TYR A 237 -0.34 10.78 2.23
N LEU A 238 -0.13 11.26 3.45
CA LEU A 238 0.99 10.88 4.30
C LEU A 238 0.48 10.48 5.68
N LYS A 239 1.05 9.41 6.21
CA LYS A 239 0.78 8.96 7.58
C LYS A 239 2.07 8.67 8.33
N ARG A 240 2.16 9.19 9.56
CA ARG A 240 3.30 8.96 10.47
C ARG A 240 3.10 7.69 11.27
N TYR A 241 4.18 6.98 11.58
CA TYR A 241 4.08 5.81 12.46
C TYR A 241 3.37 6.14 13.78
N SER A 242 2.44 5.30 14.22
CA SER A 242 1.65 5.49 15.45
C SER A 242 0.97 6.87 15.62
N SER A 243 0.62 7.56 14.53
CA SER A 243 -0.29 8.72 14.57
C SER A 243 -1.68 8.36 13.99
N LYS A 244 -2.71 9.08 14.43
CA LYS A 244 -4.07 9.01 13.85
C LYS A 244 -4.29 10.06 12.76
N GLU A 245 -3.39 11.04 12.67
CA GLU A 245 -3.52 12.17 11.75
C GLU A 245 -3.18 11.75 10.32
N LEU A 246 -4.05 12.15 9.41
CA LEU A 246 -3.85 12.07 7.97
C LEU A 246 -3.39 13.43 7.48
N TYR A 247 -2.32 13.42 6.70
CA TYR A 247 -1.80 14.63 6.07
C TYR A 247 -1.82 14.52 4.56
N SER A 248 -1.71 15.65 3.86
CA SER A 248 -1.46 15.72 2.43
C SER A 248 -0.36 16.71 2.09
N VAL A 249 0.33 16.45 0.98
CA VAL A 249 1.28 17.36 0.35
C VAL A 249 1.00 17.41 -1.15
N SER A 250 1.17 18.59 -1.76
CA SER A 250 1.03 18.72 -3.20
C SER A 250 2.19 18.00 -3.91
N VAL A 251 1.87 17.13 -4.86
CA VAL A 251 2.88 16.45 -5.69
C VAL A 251 3.76 17.45 -6.45
N SER A 252 3.22 18.61 -6.84
CA SER A 252 4.02 19.65 -7.52
C SER A 252 5.14 20.20 -6.64
N GLU A 253 4.95 20.27 -5.32
CA GLU A 253 5.98 20.74 -4.39
C GLU A 253 7.09 19.70 -4.22
N LEU A 254 6.77 18.42 -4.34
CA LEU A 254 7.74 17.32 -4.24
C LEU A 254 8.69 17.24 -5.46
N LYS A 255 8.33 17.88 -6.57
CA LYS A 255 9.19 17.98 -7.77
C LYS A 255 10.36 18.94 -7.58
N ASN A 256 10.32 19.81 -6.55
CA ASN A 256 11.38 20.78 -6.28
C ASN A 256 12.55 20.10 -5.56
N GLU A 257 13.60 19.78 -6.31
CA GLU A 257 14.79 19.10 -5.78
C GLU A 257 15.42 19.84 -4.59
N GLY A 258 15.66 19.13 -3.48
CA GLY A 258 16.25 19.71 -2.26
C GLY A 258 15.38 20.78 -1.59
N GLY A 259 14.15 20.96 -2.06
CA GLY A 259 13.21 21.95 -1.56
C GLY A 259 12.55 21.54 -0.25
N SER A 260 11.57 22.35 0.15
CA SER A 260 10.65 22.02 1.24
C SER A 260 9.24 22.02 0.70
N ALA A 261 8.40 21.14 1.24
CA ALA A 261 6.98 21.06 0.91
C ALA A 261 6.13 21.30 2.16
N ALA A 262 5.05 22.06 1.97
CA ALA A 262 4.07 22.29 3.01
C ALA A 262 3.18 21.04 3.18
N VAL A 263 3.05 20.58 4.42
CA VAL A 263 2.17 19.47 4.75
C VAL A 263 0.92 20.01 5.42
N LYS A 264 -0.25 19.64 4.90
CA LYS A 264 -1.56 20.05 5.40
C LYS A 264 -2.18 18.91 6.20
N LEU A 265 -2.71 19.21 7.39
CA LEU A 265 -3.58 18.28 8.11
C LEU A 265 -4.90 18.13 7.35
N VAL A 266 -5.23 16.90 6.99
CA VAL A 266 -6.47 16.54 6.28
C VAL A 266 -7.56 16.16 7.28
N GLY A 267 -7.19 15.36 8.28
CA GLY A 267 -8.12 14.88 9.30
C GLY A 267 -7.46 13.89 10.25
N GLU A 268 -8.27 13.25 11.09
CA GLU A 268 -7.82 12.27 12.08
C GLU A 268 -8.71 11.03 12.02
N PHE A 269 -8.11 9.85 11.85
CA PHE A 269 -8.81 8.58 11.93
C PHE A 269 -9.19 8.25 13.38
N ALA A 270 -10.21 7.42 13.58
CA ALA A 270 -10.57 6.90 14.90
C ALA A 270 -9.41 6.15 15.58
N GLU A 271 -8.57 5.49 14.78
CA GLU A 271 -7.48 4.61 15.19
C GLU A 271 -6.20 4.85 14.38
N PHE A 272 -5.14 4.09 14.67
CA PHE A 272 -3.84 4.24 14.02
C PHE A 272 -3.75 3.36 12.76
N PRO A 273 -3.95 3.90 11.54
CA PRO A 273 -3.78 3.10 10.33
C PRO A 273 -2.30 2.75 10.15
N PHE A 274 -1.97 1.55 9.68
CA PHE A 274 -0.56 1.20 9.39
C PHE A 274 -0.26 1.22 7.90
N LYS A 275 -1.26 1.03 7.03
CA LYS A 275 -1.11 1.10 5.58
C LYS A 275 -2.33 1.75 4.94
N MET A 276 -2.09 2.48 3.86
CA MET A 276 -3.09 3.15 3.03
C MET A 276 -2.86 2.82 1.56
N GLU A 277 -3.93 2.74 0.77
CA GLU A 277 -3.89 2.73 -0.69
C GLU A 277 -5.06 3.55 -1.22
N ILE A 278 -4.96 4.09 -2.45
CA ILE A 278 -6.06 4.79 -3.12
C ILE A 278 -6.39 4.05 -4.41
N ASP A 279 -7.67 3.76 -4.64
CA ASP A 279 -8.14 3.15 -5.87
C ASP A 279 -8.31 4.18 -7.01
N SER A 280 -8.57 3.72 -8.23
CA SER A 280 -8.81 4.62 -9.37
C SER A 280 -10.04 5.54 -9.21
N ALA A 281 -10.95 5.21 -8.29
CA ALA A 281 -12.20 5.92 -8.02
C ALA A 281 -12.07 7.01 -6.94
N ASN A 282 -10.84 7.36 -6.54
CA ASN A 282 -10.55 8.35 -5.48
C ASN A 282 -11.03 7.89 -4.08
N VAL A 283 -11.00 6.59 -3.81
CA VAL A 283 -11.30 6.04 -2.49
C VAL A 283 -10.00 5.62 -1.82
N LEU A 284 -9.69 6.27 -0.69
CA LEU A 284 -8.59 5.89 0.19
C LEU A 284 -9.06 4.77 1.10
N TYR A 285 -8.36 3.64 1.04
CA TYR A 285 -8.51 2.51 1.93
C TYR A 285 -7.42 2.53 2.99
N ALA A 286 -7.78 2.27 4.24
CA ALA A 286 -6.85 2.25 5.37
C ALA A 286 -7.04 0.99 6.21
N ALA A 287 -5.93 0.31 6.53
CA ALA A 287 -5.92 -0.84 7.44
C ALA A 287 -5.32 -0.47 8.80
N PHE A 288 -5.83 -1.09 9.86
CA PHE A 288 -5.50 -0.75 11.25
C PHE A 288 -4.88 -1.93 11.99
N TYR A 289 -3.96 -1.63 12.90
CA TYR A 289 -3.27 -2.67 13.65
C TYR A 289 -4.23 -3.34 14.64
N ARG A 290 -4.23 -4.69 14.68
CA ARG A 290 -5.09 -5.50 15.58
C ARG A 290 -6.59 -5.32 15.37
N LYS A 291 -6.99 -4.92 14.17
CA LYS A 291 -8.40 -4.81 13.79
C LYS A 291 -8.68 -5.70 12.61
N THR A 292 -9.89 -6.22 12.59
CA THR A 292 -10.44 -7.01 11.50
C THR A 292 -11.10 -6.15 10.43
N HIS A 293 -11.07 -4.82 10.53
CA HIS A 293 -11.74 -3.95 9.56
C HIS A 293 -10.75 -3.17 8.70
N LEU A 294 -11.04 -3.15 7.41
CA LEU A 294 -10.55 -2.12 6.50
C LEU A 294 -11.53 -0.95 6.55
N THR A 295 -11.05 0.30 6.46
CA THR A 295 -11.94 1.45 6.24
C THR A 295 -11.71 2.08 4.90
N LYS A 296 -12.71 2.85 4.44
CA LYS A 296 -12.65 3.61 3.19
C LYS A 296 -13.16 5.04 3.34
N TRP A 297 -12.57 5.96 2.60
CA TRP A 297 -12.96 7.37 2.55
C TRP A 297 -12.79 7.92 1.12
N ASN A 298 -13.81 8.60 0.59
CA ASN A 298 -13.73 9.27 -0.71
C ASN A 298 -12.92 10.58 -0.56
N ILE A 299 -11.74 10.64 -1.16
CA ILE A 299 -10.81 11.78 -1.02
C ILE A 299 -11.33 13.05 -1.70
N SER A 300 -12.38 12.93 -2.52
CA SER A 300 -13.08 14.07 -3.13
C SER A 300 -14.02 14.79 -2.16
N GLU A 301 -14.30 14.18 -1.00
CA GLU A 301 -15.15 14.73 0.05
C GLU A 301 -14.30 15.23 1.23
N PRO A 302 -14.73 16.28 1.96
CA PRO A 302 -14.03 16.68 3.17
C PRO A 302 -13.91 15.52 4.15
N PHE A 303 -12.71 15.33 4.71
CA PHE A 303 -12.49 14.28 5.69
C PHE A 303 -13.34 14.56 6.94
N ARG A 304 -14.17 13.58 7.30
CA ARG A 304 -14.88 13.52 8.57
C ARG A 304 -14.86 12.07 9.02
N GLU A 305 -14.65 11.82 10.30
CA GLU A 305 -14.67 10.46 10.85
C GLU A 305 -16.00 9.73 10.50
N GLN A 306 -17.12 10.46 10.46
CA GLN A 306 -18.42 9.90 10.08
C GLN A 306 -18.53 9.48 8.60
N HIS A 307 -17.60 9.94 7.75
CA HIS A 307 -17.50 9.57 6.33
C HIS A 307 -16.43 8.50 6.08
N VAL A 308 -15.87 7.93 7.15
CA VAL A 308 -15.00 6.76 7.11
C VAL A 308 -15.85 5.53 7.36
N TYR A 309 -16.03 4.72 6.33
CA TYR A 309 -16.92 3.56 6.38
C TYR A 309 -16.13 2.27 6.53
N GLU A 310 -16.71 1.28 7.20
CA GLU A 310 -16.19 -0.08 7.19
C GLU A 310 -16.24 -0.62 5.76
N ALA A 311 -15.05 -0.93 5.24
CA ALA A 311 -14.88 -1.53 3.93
C ALA A 311 -15.19 -3.02 4.01
N GLY A 312 -14.76 -3.77 5.03
CA GLY A 312 -15.11 -5.18 5.20
C GLY A 312 -14.40 -5.85 6.39
N TYR A 313 -14.79 -7.09 6.70
CA TYR A 313 -14.27 -7.86 7.85
C TYR A 313 -13.23 -8.90 7.42
N LEU A 314 -12.16 -9.01 8.22
CA LEU A 314 -11.10 -9.99 8.11
C LEU A 314 -11.29 -11.04 9.20
N ASP A 315 -11.14 -12.31 8.85
CA ASP A 315 -11.20 -13.41 9.84
C ASP A 315 -10.01 -13.41 10.80
N SER A 316 -8.98 -12.59 10.52
CA SER A 316 -7.76 -12.45 11.31
C SER A 316 -7.55 -11.01 11.79
N ASN A 317 -7.07 -10.86 13.02
CA ASN A 317 -6.75 -9.57 13.64
C ASN A 317 -5.52 -8.88 13.04
N TRP A 318 -4.82 -9.50 12.09
CA TRP A 318 -3.52 -9.03 11.62
C TRP A 318 -3.42 -9.00 10.10
N PRO A 319 -4.04 -8.01 9.42
CA PRO A 319 -3.64 -7.72 8.06
C PRO A 319 -2.17 -7.28 8.04
N PHE A 320 -1.34 -7.89 7.20
CA PHE A 320 0.05 -7.48 7.05
C PHE A 320 0.23 -6.40 5.99
N THR A 321 -0.47 -6.54 4.86
CA THR A 321 -0.44 -5.59 3.74
C THR A 321 -1.61 -5.84 2.79
N PHE A 322 -1.93 -4.84 1.96
CA PHE A 322 -2.93 -4.93 0.88
C PHE A 322 -2.47 -4.14 -0.35
N ALA A 323 -2.97 -4.46 -1.54
CA ALA A 323 -2.71 -3.71 -2.77
C ALA A 323 -3.85 -3.90 -3.77
N PHE A 324 -3.97 -2.96 -4.71
CA PHE A 324 -4.86 -3.09 -5.85
C PHE A 324 -4.14 -3.73 -7.05
N ASP A 325 -4.86 -4.54 -7.81
CA ASP A 325 -4.43 -4.93 -9.15
C ASP A 325 -4.88 -3.92 -10.20
N SER A 326 -4.55 -4.17 -11.47
CA SER A 326 -4.91 -3.27 -12.59
C SER A 326 -6.41 -3.12 -12.84
N ASN A 327 -7.25 -3.97 -12.22
CA ASN A 327 -8.71 -3.93 -12.32
C ASN A 327 -9.36 -3.37 -11.05
N ASP A 328 -8.60 -2.73 -10.15
CA ASP A 328 -9.02 -2.27 -8.83
C ASP A 328 -9.56 -3.39 -7.92
N THR A 329 -9.15 -4.64 -8.15
CA THR A 329 -9.39 -5.75 -7.20
C THR A 329 -8.48 -5.56 -6.00
N LEU A 330 -9.01 -5.66 -4.79
CA LEU A 330 -8.22 -5.56 -3.57
C LEU A 330 -7.69 -6.93 -3.13
N TRP A 331 -6.37 -7.03 -3.07
CA TRP A 331 -5.66 -8.18 -2.55
C TRP A 331 -5.10 -7.83 -1.17
N LEU A 332 -5.15 -8.75 -0.22
CA LEU A 332 -4.55 -8.55 1.10
C LEU A 332 -3.94 -9.81 1.69
N THR A 333 -3.12 -9.62 2.70
CA THR A 333 -2.50 -10.70 3.46
C THR A 333 -2.90 -10.57 4.92
N SER A 334 -3.09 -11.70 5.59
CA SER A 334 -3.41 -11.86 7.02
C SER A 334 -2.31 -12.71 7.68
N ALA A 335 -2.24 -12.72 9.02
CA ALA A 335 -1.28 -13.45 9.86
C ALA A 335 -0.74 -14.79 9.30
N GLN A 336 -1.58 -15.58 8.63
CA GLN A 336 -1.23 -16.87 8.01
C GLN A 336 -1.90 -17.10 6.63
N ASP A 337 -2.60 -16.09 6.10
CA ASP A 337 -3.44 -16.24 4.90
C ASP A 337 -3.11 -15.20 3.84
N ILE A 338 -3.29 -15.56 2.56
CA ILE A 338 -3.46 -14.56 1.50
C ILE A 338 -4.93 -14.57 1.10
N ILE A 339 -5.60 -13.48 1.44
CA ILE A 339 -7.04 -13.34 1.29
C ILE A 339 -7.30 -12.33 0.16
N VAL A 340 -8.26 -12.60 -0.70
CA VAL A 340 -8.55 -11.76 -1.87
C VAL A 340 -10.01 -11.37 -1.84
N SER A 341 -10.31 -10.10 -2.02
CA SER A 341 -11.67 -9.72 -2.35
C SER A 341 -11.69 -9.02 -3.67
N SER A 342 -12.56 -9.49 -4.56
CA SER A 342 -13.02 -8.63 -5.63
C SER A 342 -13.86 -7.50 -5.02
N ILE A 343 -13.23 -6.34 -4.83
CA ILE A 343 -13.97 -5.09 -4.80
C ILE A 343 -14.40 -4.85 -6.24
N HIS A 344 -15.67 -5.05 -6.56
CA HIS A 344 -16.23 -4.28 -7.66
C HIS A 344 -16.45 -2.89 -7.11
N PRO A 345 -15.82 -1.84 -7.69
CA PRO A 345 -16.07 -0.47 -7.27
C PRO A 345 -17.57 -0.21 -7.43
N GLN A 346 -18.28 -0.26 -6.30
CA GLN A 346 -19.66 0.20 -6.29
C GLN A 346 -19.55 1.72 -6.37
N PRO A 347 -20.13 2.36 -7.40
CA PRO A 347 -20.20 3.80 -7.39
C PRO A 347 -20.90 4.21 -6.10
N PHE A 348 -20.26 5.08 -5.31
CA PHE A 348 -21.00 5.87 -4.35
C PHE A 348 -22.17 6.47 -5.13
N LEU A 349 -23.39 6.09 -4.78
CA LEU A 349 -24.61 6.60 -5.40
C LEU A 349 -24.54 8.13 -5.35
N ARG A 350 -24.17 8.76 -6.47
CA ARG A 350 -24.35 10.19 -6.66
C ARG A 350 -25.85 10.42 -6.64
N LEU A 351 -26.37 10.87 -5.50
CA LEU A 351 -27.68 11.52 -5.48
C LEU A 351 -27.52 12.79 -6.31
N ASN A 352 -27.96 12.73 -7.56
CA ASN A 352 -28.18 13.92 -8.37
C ASN A 352 -29.19 14.79 -7.61
N HIS A 353 -28.71 15.87 -7.01
CA HIS A 353 -29.58 17.00 -6.71
C HIS A 353 -30.09 17.51 -8.07
N LYS A 354 -31.33 17.16 -8.41
CA LYS A 354 -32.13 17.97 -9.32
C LYS A 354 -32.90 18.96 -8.44
N GLU A 355 -32.82 20.21 -8.88
CA GLU A 355 -33.36 21.44 -8.29
C GLU A 355 -34.81 21.36 -7.84
#